data_AF-K0ENM5-F1
#
_entry.id   AF-K0ENM5-F1
#
_cell.length_a   1.000
_cell.length_b   1.000
_cell.length_c   1.000
_cell.angle_alpha   90.00
_cell.angle_beta   90.00
_cell.angle_gamma   90.00
#
_symmetry.space_group_name_H-M   'P 1'
#
loop_
_entity.id
_entity.type
_entity.pdbx_description
1 polymer ?
#
loop_
_entity_poly.entity_id
_entity_poly.type
_entity_poly.pdbx_seq_one_letter_code
_entity_poly.pdbx_strand_id
1 'polypeptide(L)'
;MAEQYRADLAHIEAVTAKLGGLDEFVTETLREVEERIAAVQRNWSGKSADAHATAHAEWTTAAGEIAAGLAKMHQAAAAARTSYADGTVTILSALGRGGPAQ
;
A
#
# COMPACT_ATOMS: atom_id res chain seq x y z
N MET A 1 20.15 1.75 22.08
CA MET A 1 20.15 2.58 20.85
C MET A 1 20.22 1.72 19.60
N ALA A 2 21.36 1.14 19.21
CA ALA A 2 21.47 0.36 17.95
C ALA A 2 20.42 -0.76 17.81
N GLU A 3 20.14 -1.49 18.89
CA GLU A 3 19.12 -2.55 18.90
C GLU A 3 17.69 -2.01 18.73
N GLN A 4 17.36 -0.89 19.38
CA GLN A 4 16.05 -0.23 19.22
C GLN A 4 15.85 0.25 17.78
N TYR A 5 16.87 0.88 17.17
CA TYR A 5 16.82 1.28 15.76
C TYR A 5 16.62 0.09 14.81
N ARG A 6 17.25 -1.05 15.09
CA ARG A 6 17.03 -2.29 14.30
C ARG A 6 15.61 -2.82 14.45
N ALA A 7 15.08 -2.82 15.68
CA ALA A 7 13.71 -3.24 15.95
C ALA A 7 12.68 -2.34 15.24
N ASP A 8 12.89 -1.02 15.27
CA ASP A 8 12.03 -0.05 14.58
C ASP A 8 12.07 -0.25 13.06
N LEU A 9 13.27 -0.49 12.49
CA LEU A 9 13.40 -0.79 11.06
C LEU A 9 12.65 -2.07 10.69
N ALA A 10 12.83 -3.16 11.45
CA ALA A 10 12.13 -4.42 11.22
C ALA A 10 10.60 -4.25 11.30
N HIS A 11 10.12 -3.39 12.22
CA HIS A 11 8.71 -3.07 12.33
C HIS A 11 8.19 -2.31 11.11
N ILE A 12 8.92 -1.28 10.66
CA ILE A 12 8.55 -0.50 9.46
C ILE A 12 8.54 -1.40 8.22
N GLU A 13 9.50 -2.30 8.07
CA GLU A 13 9.55 -3.28 6.99
C GLU A 13 8.32 -4.20 7.00
N ALA A 14 7.95 -4.74 8.16
CA ALA A 14 6.77 -5.59 8.30
C ALA A 14 5.47 -4.84 7.98
N VAL A 15 5.32 -3.59 8.42
CA VAL A 15 4.15 -2.76 8.11
C VAL A 15 4.10 -2.42 6.63
N THR A 16 5.24 -2.06 6.02
CA THR A 16 5.33 -1.76 4.57
C THR A 16 4.91 -2.96 3.74
N ALA A 17 5.41 -4.16 4.07
CA ALA A 17 5.05 -5.40 3.38
C ALA A 17 3.54 -5.72 3.51
N LYS A 18 2.95 -5.50 4.69
CA LYS A 18 1.51 -5.68 4.90
C LYS A 18 0.67 -4.69 4.09
N LEU A 19 1.09 -3.42 4.03
CA LEU A 19 0.41 -2.41 3.22
C LEU A 19 0.49 -2.75 1.73
N GLY A 20 1.65 -3.19 1.25
CA GLY A 20 1.80 -3.64 -0.14
C GLY A 20 0.91 -4.84 -0.47
N GLY A 21 0.87 -5.85 0.40
CA GLY A 21 -0.03 -7.00 0.21
C GLY A 21 -1.51 -6.62 0.24
N LEU A 22 -1.91 -5.65 1.07
CA LEU A 22 -3.29 -5.15 1.08
C LEU A 22 -3.61 -4.36 -0.19
N ASP A 23 -2.66 -3.56 -0.69
CA ASP A 23 -2.81 -2.74 -1.90
C ASP A 23 -3.06 -3.63 -3.14
N GLU A 24 -2.24 -4.68 -3.27
CA GLU A 24 -2.41 -5.70 -4.31
C GLU A 24 -3.73 -6.45 -4.16
N PHE A 25 -4.06 -6.89 -2.94
CA PHE A 25 -5.31 -7.61 -2.67
C PHE A 25 -6.56 -6.77 -3.00
N VAL A 26 -6.58 -5.51 -2.61
CA VAL A 26 -7.70 -4.60 -2.90
C VAL A 26 -7.82 -4.38 -4.41
N THR A 27 -6.70 -4.08 -5.09
CA THR A 27 -6.69 -3.84 -6.54
C THR A 27 -7.22 -5.05 -7.31
N GLU A 28 -6.76 -6.26 -6.95
CA GLU A 28 -7.19 -7.49 -7.59
C GLU A 28 -8.66 -7.82 -7.30
N THR A 29 -9.11 -7.61 -6.06
CA THR A 29 -10.51 -7.82 -5.68
C THR A 29 -11.44 -6.89 -6.45
N LEU A 30 -11.07 -5.61 -6.62
CA LEU A 30 -11.85 -4.67 -7.41
C LEU A 30 -11.94 -5.12 -8.86
N ARG A 31 -10.83 -5.57 -9.46
CA ARG A 31 -10.82 -6.12 -10.83
C ARG A 31 -11.76 -7.31 -10.98
N GLU A 32 -11.73 -8.26 -10.04
CA GLU A 32 -12.61 -9.43 -10.07
C GLU A 32 -14.09 -9.04 -9.94
N VAL A 33 -14.41 -8.09 -9.07
CA VAL A 33 -15.77 -7.57 -8.91
C VAL A 33 -16.27 -6.93 -10.21
N GLU A 34 -15.46 -6.10 -10.86
CA GLU A 34 -15.82 -5.49 -12.15
C GLU A 34 -16.06 -6.53 -13.24
N GLU A 35 -15.22 -7.57 -13.34
CA GLU A 35 -15.39 -8.66 -14.31
C GLU A 35 -16.69 -9.43 -14.08
N ARG A 36 -17.02 -9.72 -12.82
CA ARG A 36 -18.25 -10.43 -12.45
C ARG A 36 -19.48 -9.58 -12.72
N ILE A 37 -19.44 -8.28 -12.43
CA ILE A 37 -20.54 -7.36 -12.69
C ILE A 37 -20.75 -7.20 -14.19
N ALA A 38 -19.69 -7.04 -14.97
CA ALA A 38 -19.77 -7.01 -16.43
C ALA A 38 -20.41 -8.30 -16.98
N ALA A 39 -20.05 -9.47 -16.45
CA ALA A 39 -20.64 -10.74 -16.86
C ALA A 39 -22.15 -10.81 -16.59
N VAL A 40 -22.61 -10.34 -15.43
CA VAL A 40 -24.04 -10.31 -15.06
C VAL A 40 -24.80 -9.30 -15.92
N GLN A 41 -24.26 -8.10 -16.11
CA GLN A 41 -24.89 -7.00 -16.86
C GLN A 41 -25.16 -7.36 -18.33
N ARG A 42 -24.41 -8.29 -18.93
CA ARG A 42 -24.67 -8.74 -20.31
C ARG A 42 -26.05 -9.37 -20.52
N ASN A 43 -26.60 -10.02 -19.50
CA ASN A 43 -27.89 -10.72 -19.58
C ASN A 43 -28.95 -10.12 -18.66
N TRP A 44 -28.64 -8.99 -18.02
CA TRP A 44 -29.51 -8.33 -17.07
C TRP A 44 -29.91 -6.96 -17.62
N SER A 45 -31.21 -6.77 -17.85
CA SER A 45 -31.74 -5.54 -18.45
C SER A 45 -32.99 -5.05 -17.72
N GLY A 46 -33.36 -3.80 -18.04
CA GLY A 46 -34.51 -3.11 -17.46
C GLY A 46 -34.14 -2.24 -16.27
N LYS A 47 -35.15 -1.58 -15.69
CA LYS A 47 -34.98 -0.53 -14.67
C LYS A 47 -34.09 -0.91 -13.49
N SER A 48 -34.11 -2.18 -13.08
CA SER A 48 -33.25 -2.66 -11.98
C SER A 48 -31.78 -2.78 -12.38
N ALA A 49 -31.50 -3.15 -13.63
CA ALA A 49 -30.14 -3.20 -14.16
C ALA A 49 -29.57 -1.78 -14.27
N ASP A 50 -30.37 -0.82 -14.73
CA ASP A 50 -30.00 0.60 -14.82
C ASP A 50 -29.70 1.18 -13.42
N ALA A 51 -30.59 0.94 -12.46
CA ALA A 51 -30.39 1.40 -11.07
C ALA A 51 -29.13 0.79 -10.44
N HIS A 52 -28.86 -0.49 -10.69
CA HIS A 52 -27.61 -1.12 -10.28
C HIS A 52 -26.41 -0.50 -10.98
N ALA A 53 -26.46 -0.24 -12.29
CA ALA A 53 -25.35 0.36 -13.02
C ALA A 53 -24.98 1.75 -12.47
N THR A 54 -25.98 2.57 -12.11
CA THR A 54 -25.75 3.85 -11.43
C THR A 54 -25.11 3.67 -10.06
N ALA A 55 -25.68 2.82 -9.20
CA ALA A 55 -25.13 2.57 -7.87
C ALA A 55 -23.73 1.96 -7.91
N HIS A 56 -23.48 1.10 -8.90
CA HIS A 56 -22.18 0.48 -9.13
C HIS A 56 -21.13 1.51 -9.57
N ALA A 57 -21.48 2.46 -10.44
CA ALA A 57 -20.57 3.53 -10.83
C ALA A 57 -20.13 4.41 -9.63
N GLU A 58 -21.06 4.69 -8.71
CA GLU A 58 -20.75 5.38 -7.45
C GLU A 58 -19.83 4.54 -6.57
N TRP A 59 -20.13 3.24 -6.43
CA TRP A 59 -19.31 2.30 -5.67
C TRP A 59 -17.89 2.17 -6.24
N THR A 60 -17.72 2.02 -7.56
CA THR A 60 -16.41 1.93 -8.22
C THR A 60 -15.59 3.20 -7.99
N THR A 61 -16.23 4.36 -7.98
CA THR A 61 -15.56 5.64 -7.68
C THR A 61 -15.01 5.63 -6.25
N ALA A 62 -15.86 5.32 -5.27
CA ALA A 62 -15.46 5.27 -3.85
C ALA A 62 -14.38 4.20 -3.60
N ALA A 63 -14.51 3.04 -4.25
CA ALA A 63 -13.52 1.96 -4.18
C ALA A 63 -12.16 2.41 -4.74
N GLY A 64 -12.16 3.14 -5.86
CA GLY A 64 -10.95 3.73 -6.45
C GLY A 64 -10.26 4.72 -5.52
N GLU A 65 -11.02 5.54 -4.79
CA GLU A 65 -10.47 6.46 -3.78
C GLU A 65 -9.78 5.72 -2.63
N ILE A 66 -10.39 4.63 -2.14
CA ILE A 66 -9.82 3.78 -1.10
C ILE A 66 -8.52 3.13 -1.57
N ALA A 67 -8.52 2.55 -2.79
CA ALA A 67 -7.33 1.95 -3.37
C ALA A 67 -6.20 2.98 -3.54
N ALA A 68 -6.51 4.17 -4.05
CA ALA A 68 -5.54 5.25 -4.17
C ALA A 68 -4.99 5.73 -2.81
N GLY A 69 -5.83 5.77 -1.78
CA GLY A 69 -5.42 6.08 -0.41
C GLY A 69 -4.44 5.04 0.15
N LEU A 70 -4.73 3.76 -0.09
CA LEU A 70 -3.89 2.66 0.35
C LEU A 70 -2.53 2.64 -0.38
N ALA A 71 -2.52 2.84 -1.70
CA ALA A 71 -1.29 2.97 -2.48
C ALA A 71 -0.41 4.13 -1.96
N LYS A 72 -1.01 5.28 -1.59
CA LYS A 72 -0.29 6.39 -0.96
C LYS A 72 0.29 6.01 0.40
N MET A 73 -0.45 5.27 1.24
CA MET A 73 0.05 4.79 2.53
C MET A 73 1.23 3.83 2.35
N HIS A 74 1.13 2.91 1.39
CA HIS A 74 2.21 1.99 1.05
C HIS A 74 3.47 2.76 0.58
N GLN A 75 3.32 3.73 -0.31
CA GLN A 75 4.42 4.59 -0.77
C GLN A 75 5.05 5.39 0.37
N ALA A 76 4.25 5.97 1.27
CA ALA A 76 4.73 6.70 2.43
C ALA A 76 5.53 5.79 3.39
N ALA A 77 5.06 4.56 3.62
CA ALA A 77 5.77 3.57 4.42
C ALA A 77 7.10 3.16 3.77
N ALA A 78 7.13 2.95 2.46
CA ALA A 78 8.34 2.66 1.71
C ALA A 78 9.34 3.82 1.75
N ALA A 79 8.89 5.07 1.62
CA ALA A 79 9.73 6.26 1.73
C ALA A 79 10.31 6.42 3.15
N ALA A 80 9.49 6.17 4.18
CA ALA A 80 9.96 6.15 5.56
C ALA A 80 11.05 5.09 5.76
N ARG A 81 10.82 3.84 5.29
CA ARG A 81 11.82 2.77 5.32
C ARG A 81 13.16 3.21 4.73
N THR A 82 13.15 3.79 3.53
CA THR A 82 14.37 4.28 2.87
C THR A 82 15.07 5.34 3.72
N SER A 83 14.33 6.33 4.23
CA SER A 83 14.90 7.38 5.08
C SER A 83 15.52 6.84 6.37
N TYR A 84 14.88 5.85 7.01
CA TYR A 84 15.41 5.19 8.21
C TYR A 84 16.66 4.36 7.89
N ALA A 85 16.68 3.64 6.77
CA ALA A 85 17.84 2.87 6.34
C ALA A 85 19.05 3.78 6.03
N ASP A 86 18.85 4.86 5.27
CA ASP A 86 19.91 5.80 4.89
C ASP A 86 20.49 6.55 6.10
N GLY A 87 19.63 6.92 7.05
CA GLY A 87 20.06 7.53 8.32
C GLY A 87 20.98 6.62 9.13
N THR A 88 20.74 5.30 9.13
CA THR A 88 21.59 4.34 9.82
C THR A 88 22.95 4.16 9.17
N VAL A 89 23.04 4.13 7.84
CA VAL A 89 24.33 4.08 7.11
C VAL A 89 25.16 5.34 7.42
N THR A 90 24.51 6.50 7.52
CA THR A 90 25.17 7.76 7.88
C THR A 90 25.73 7.73 9.31
N ILE A 91 24.95 7.26 10.30
CA ILE A 91 25.42 7.17 11.69
C ILE A 91 26.53 6.12 11.83
N LEU A 92 26.40 4.96 11.19
CA LEU A 92 27.41 3.89 11.24
C LEU A 92 28.72 4.30 10.56
N SER A 93 28.65 5.01 9.43
CA SER A 93 29.86 5.53 8.76
C SER A 93 30.48 6.73 9.51
N ALA A 94 29.69 7.51 10.25
CA ALA A 94 30.21 8.53 11.16
C ALA A 94 30.92 7.91 12.38
N LEU A 95 30.32 6.88 13.00
CA LEU A 95 30.93 6.15 14.13
C LEU A 95 32.13 5.30 13.71
N GLY A 96 32.08 4.69 12.51
CA GLY A 96 33.16 3.86 11.96
C GLY A 96 34.44 4.62 11.62
N ARG A 97 34.34 5.95 11.42
CA ARG A 97 35.52 6.83 11.22
C ARG A 97 36.20 7.25 12.53
N GLY A 98 35.70 6.83 13.69
CA GLY A 98 36.29 7.11 15.01
C GLY A 98 37.27 6.05 15.53
N GLY A 99 37.63 5.03 14.74
CA GLY A 99 38.62 4.00 15.13
C GLY A 99 40.06 4.54 15.18
N PRO A 100 40.91 4.07 16.11
CA PRO A 100 41.82 4.94 16.88
C PRO A 100 43.02 5.41 16.07
N ALA A 101 43.30 6.71 16.17
CA ALA A 101 44.64 7.24 15.97
C ALA A 101 45.57 6.60 17.02
N GLN A 102 46.50 5.77 16.56
CA GLN A 102 47.79 5.59 17.23
C GLN A 102 48.78 6.56 16.59
#